data_AF-A0A0D9X151-F1
#
_entry.id   AF-A0A0D9X151-F1
#
_cell.length_a   1.000
_cell.length_b   1.000
_cell.length_c   1.000
_cell.angle_alpha   90.00
_cell.angle_beta   90.00
_cell.angle_gamma   90.00
#
_symmetry.space_group_name_H-M   'P 1'
#
loop_
_entity.id
_entity.type
_entity.pdbx_description
1 polymer ?
#
loop_
_entity_poly.entity_id
_entity_poly.type
_entity_poly.pdbx_seq_one_letter_code
_entity_poly.pdbx_strand_id
1 'polypeptide(L)'
;MVLVVKQHRCMHSASCVCIKGHLSEDALFLVFRHMNWNPRLIAVLSCVCKWFDEVAKQVLWKEFCLARAPKMMQDLHSGGSHIVDGNWKALGKLLIYCNGCTKGGLFNNIHVPGHVVFKSRFSRTAGKSFLPLQCRNDVLYVSDPCEHLDQGEEGDLGFFRGIFKSFATSRVKRMLIEKRARNI
;
A
#
# COMPACT_ATOMS: atom_id res chain seq x y z
N MET A 1 -8.13 1.18 25.00
CA MET A 1 -6.96 1.97 24.56
C MET A 1 -7.47 3.38 24.28
N VAL A 2 -7.22 4.32 25.20
CA VAL A 2 -7.73 5.69 25.10
C VAL A 2 -6.87 6.42 24.07
N LEU A 3 -7.45 6.80 22.94
CA LEU A 3 -6.80 7.64 21.95
C LEU A 3 -6.53 9.00 22.61
N VAL A 4 -5.24 9.35 22.78
CA VAL A 4 -4.86 10.70 23.20
C VAL A 4 -5.22 11.64 22.05
N VAL A 5 -6.38 12.30 22.16
CA VAL A 5 -6.86 13.24 21.17
C VAL A 5 -5.97 14.48 21.22
N LYS A 6 -5.13 14.69 20.20
CA LYS A 6 -4.44 15.97 20.02
C LYS A 6 -5.51 17.06 19.86
N GLN A 7 -5.68 17.90 20.88
CA GLN A 7 -6.56 19.07 20.80
C GLN A 7 -5.98 20.09 19.81
N HIS A 8 -6.57 20.18 18.62
CA HIS A 8 -6.25 21.22 17.64
C HIS A 8 -7.07 22.47 17.97
N ARG A 9 -6.41 23.53 18.45
CA ARG A 9 -7.09 24.79 18.83
C ARG A 9 -7.55 25.59 17.61
N CYS A 10 -8.77 26.12 17.68
CA CYS A 10 -9.33 27.04 16.71
C CYS A 10 -8.68 28.45 16.81
N MET A 11 -8.61 29.22 15.73
CA MET A 11 -8.09 30.62 15.80
C MET A 11 -9.12 31.63 16.30
N HIS A 12 -10.38 31.24 16.45
CA HIS A 12 -11.45 32.15 16.88
C HIS A 12 -11.42 32.43 18.39
N SER A 13 -11.13 31.43 19.23
CA SER A 13 -11.05 31.56 20.69
C SER A 13 -10.52 30.26 21.33
N ALA A 14 -9.92 30.37 22.52
CA ALA A 14 -9.54 29.22 23.37
C ALA A 14 -10.75 28.41 23.89
N SER A 15 -11.95 29.00 23.89
CA SER A 15 -13.22 28.36 24.29
C SER A 15 -14.13 27.99 23.12
N CYS A 16 -13.65 28.08 21.87
CA CYS A 16 -14.46 27.79 20.69
C CYS A 16 -14.75 26.29 20.59
N VAL A 17 -16.04 25.89 20.60
CA VAL A 17 -16.51 24.53 20.24
C VAL A 17 -16.45 24.29 18.71
N CYS A 18 -15.84 25.24 18.00
CA CYS A 18 -15.85 25.37 16.57
C CYS A 18 -14.84 24.38 15.97
N ILE A 19 -15.33 23.39 15.26
CA ILE A 19 -14.55 22.50 14.40
C ILE A 19 -13.92 23.23 13.19
N LYS A 20 -13.58 24.53 13.23
CA LYS A 20 -13.06 25.30 12.07
C LYS A 20 -13.79 25.04 10.72
N GLY A 21 -15.09 24.67 10.73
CA GLY A 21 -15.82 24.25 9.52
C GLY A 21 -15.42 22.89 8.93
N HIS A 22 -14.52 22.13 9.57
CA HIS A 22 -14.16 20.77 9.21
C HIS A 22 -15.08 19.76 9.91
N LEU A 23 -15.35 18.63 9.28
CA LEU A 23 -16.07 17.52 9.93
C LEU A 23 -15.20 16.89 11.03
N SER A 24 -15.81 16.26 12.04
CA SER A 24 -15.06 15.47 13.01
C SER A 24 -14.40 14.25 12.36
N GLU A 25 -13.31 13.73 12.95
CA GLU A 25 -12.67 12.50 12.47
C GLU A 25 -13.64 11.31 12.43
N ASP A 26 -14.53 11.21 13.41
CA ASP A 26 -15.59 10.18 13.46
C ASP A 26 -16.58 10.31 12.29
N ALA A 27 -17.00 11.54 11.95
CA ALA A 27 -17.87 11.77 10.81
C ALA A 27 -17.18 11.39 9.50
N LEU A 28 -15.91 11.77 9.33
CA LEU A 28 -15.11 11.35 8.18
C LEU A 28 -14.98 9.83 8.12
N PHE A 29 -14.68 9.18 9.25
CA PHE A 29 -14.58 7.73 9.32
C PHE A 29 -15.88 7.06 8.86
N LEU A 30 -17.04 7.49 9.38
CA LEU A 30 -18.34 6.93 9.01
C LEU A 30 -18.67 7.16 7.53
N VAL A 31 -18.39 8.34 6.99
CA VAL A 31 -18.57 8.67 5.58
C VAL A 31 -17.69 7.76 4.70
N PHE A 32 -16.40 7.64 5.01
CA PHE A 32 -15.50 6.79 4.23
C PHE A 32 -15.79 5.29 4.38
N ARG A 33 -16.26 4.84 5.56
CA ARG A 33 -16.76 3.48 5.75
C ARG A 33 -17.97 3.21 4.86
N HIS A 34 -18.92 4.14 4.78
CA HIS A 34 -20.09 4.01 3.90
C HIS A 34 -19.70 3.98 2.42
N MET A 35 -18.68 4.75 2.02
CA MET A 35 -18.11 4.74 0.67
C MET A 35 -17.19 3.54 0.38
N ASN A 36 -17.15 2.53 1.27
CA ASN A 36 -16.28 1.37 1.17
C ASN A 36 -14.80 1.73 0.97
N TRP A 37 -14.34 2.73 1.72
CA TRP A 37 -12.96 3.20 1.73
C TRP A 37 -12.43 3.57 0.34
N ASN A 38 -13.23 4.26 -0.48
CA ASN A 38 -12.87 4.59 -1.85
C ASN A 38 -11.52 5.34 -1.94
N PRO A 39 -10.47 4.75 -2.54
CA PRO A 39 -9.12 5.32 -2.50
C PRO A 39 -8.97 6.59 -3.34
N ARG A 40 -9.83 6.79 -4.37
CA ARG A 40 -9.84 8.04 -5.15
C ARG A 40 -10.30 9.20 -4.27
N LEU A 41 -11.34 8.98 -3.48
CA LEU A 41 -11.88 10.00 -2.58
C LEU A 41 -10.92 10.29 -1.42
N ILE A 42 -10.22 9.26 -0.91
CA ILE A 42 -9.19 9.46 0.12
C ILE A 42 -8.09 10.38 -0.43
N ALA A 43 -7.61 10.12 -1.66
CA ALA A 43 -6.58 10.95 -2.29
C ALA A 43 -7.05 12.38 -2.55
N VAL A 44 -8.29 12.57 -3.05
CA VAL A 44 -8.87 13.92 -3.26
C VAL A 44 -8.96 14.68 -1.94
N LEU A 45 -9.46 14.04 -0.87
CA LEU A 45 -9.56 14.67 0.44
C LEU A 45 -8.18 15.10 0.97
N SER A 46 -7.16 14.26 0.82
CA SER A 46 -5.78 14.61 1.25
C SER A 46 -5.24 15.87 0.58
N CYS A 47 -5.68 16.20 -0.63
CA CYS A 47 -5.23 17.39 -1.36
C CYS A 47 -5.91 18.69 -0.91
N VAL A 48 -6.98 18.63 -0.12
CA VAL A 48 -7.77 19.81 0.27
C VAL A 48 -7.04 20.67 1.28
N CYS A 49 -6.49 20.07 2.35
CA CYS A 49 -5.71 20.80 3.35
C CYS A 49 -4.78 19.87 4.15
N LYS A 50 -3.81 20.46 4.87
CA LYS A 50 -2.85 19.71 5.70
C LYS A 50 -3.54 18.83 6.75
N TRP A 51 -4.64 19.30 7.35
CA TRP A 51 -5.35 18.52 8.35
C TRP A 51 -5.98 17.26 7.75
N PHE A 52 -6.62 17.36 6.59
CA PHE A 52 -7.16 16.19 5.88
C PHE A 52 -6.08 15.23 5.39
N ASP A 53 -4.93 15.73 4.94
CA ASP A 53 -3.79 14.89 4.58
C ASP A 53 -3.31 14.04 5.78
N GLU A 54 -3.22 14.64 6.98
CA GLU A 54 -2.85 13.92 8.19
C GLU A 54 -3.91 12.88 8.61
N VAL A 55 -5.20 13.24 8.60
CA VAL A 55 -6.30 12.28 8.86
C VAL A 55 -6.26 11.12 7.85
N ALA A 56 -6.00 11.41 6.58
CA ALA A 56 -5.90 10.37 5.56
C ALA A 56 -4.73 9.42 5.81
N LYS A 57 -3.54 9.94 6.13
CA LYS A 57 -2.34 9.13 6.44
C LYS A 57 -2.52 8.27 7.68
N GLN A 58 -3.12 8.80 8.74
CA GLN A 58 -3.22 8.14 10.03
C GLN A 58 -4.41 7.16 10.12
N VAL A 59 -5.53 7.50 9.49
CA VAL A 59 -6.79 6.77 9.63
C VAL A 59 -7.24 6.16 8.31
N LEU A 60 -7.50 6.97 7.28
CA LEU A 60 -8.26 6.49 6.11
C LEU A 60 -7.50 5.45 5.30
N TRP A 61 -6.20 5.65 5.06
CA TRP A 61 -5.37 4.66 4.34
C TRP A 61 -5.19 3.36 5.14
N LYS A 62 -5.17 3.44 6.48
CA LYS A 62 -5.11 2.27 7.34
C LYS A 62 -6.37 1.43 7.20
N GLU A 63 -7.53 2.06 7.36
CA GLU A 63 -8.83 1.39 7.23
C GLU A 63 -9.05 0.82 5.82
N PHE A 64 -8.63 1.56 4.79
CA PHE A 64 -8.60 1.06 3.42
C PHE A 64 -7.80 -0.24 3.31
N CYS A 65 -6.56 -0.28 3.83
CA CYS A 65 -5.71 -1.47 3.75
C CYS A 65 -6.29 -2.66 4.53
N LEU A 66 -6.82 -2.41 5.74
CA LEU A 66 -7.47 -3.42 6.58
C LEU A 66 -8.69 -4.02 5.92
N ALA A 67 -9.56 -3.19 5.33
CA ALA A 67 -10.75 -3.65 4.61
C ALA A 67 -10.39 -4.43 3.34
N ARG A 68 -9.32 -4.01 2.65
CA ARG A 68 -8.97 -4.56 1.33
C ARG A 68 -8.20 -5.88 1.39
N ALA A 69 -7.33 -6.05 2.38
CA ALA A 69 -6.44 -7.20 2.48
C ALA A 69 -6.26 -7.71 3.93
N PRO A 70 -7.35 -8.08 4.65
CA PRO A 70 -7.34 -8.30 6.09
C PRO A 70 -6.34 -9.37 6.55
N LYS A 71 -6.26 -10.52 5.86
CA LYS A 71 -5.31 -11.60 6.18
C LYS A 71 -3.86 -11.16 6.00
N MET A 72 -3.57 -10.43 4.92
CA MET A 72 -2.24 -9.88 4.67
C MET A 72 -1.87 -8.89 5.77
N MET A 73 -2.81 -8.03 6.18
CA MET A 73 -2.57 -7.05 7.25
C MET A 73 -2.29 -7.71 8.59
N GLN A 74 -3.08 -8.72 8.94
CA GLN A 74 -2.86 -9.51 10.16
C GLN A 74 -1.46 -10.15 10.16
N ASP A 75 -1.05 -10.75 9.04
CA ASP A 75 0.27 -11.36 8.89
C ASP A 75 1.42 -10.36 8.98
N LEU A 76 1.25 -9.14 8.44
CA LEU A 76 2.26 -8.09 8.48
C LEU A 76 2.43 -7.50 9.89
N HIS A 77 1.35 -7.39 10.67
CA HIS A 77 1.40 -6.91 12.05
C HIS A 77 1.95 -7.95 13.05
N SER A 78 1.71 -9.24 12.82
CA SER A 78 1.99 -10.28 13.81
C SER A 78 3.49 -10.56 14.06
N GLY A 79 4.41 -9.87 13.38
CA GLY A 79 5.84 -10.20 13.32
C GLY A 79 6.78 -9.21 14.00
N GLY A 80 6.27 -8.30 14.85
CA GLY A 80 7.08 -7.22 15.44
C GLY A 80 7.60 -6.20 14.42
N SER A 81 7.10 -6.29 13.18
CA SER A 81 7.48 -5.42 12.08
C SER A 81 6.58 -4.19 12.10
N HIS A 82 7.05 -3.12 12.73
CA HIS A 82 6.44 -1.79 12.64
C HIS A 82 6.51 -1.18 11.22
N ILE A 83 6.90 -1.94 10.19
CA ILE A 83 7.09 -1.44 8.81
C ILE A 83 5.78 -0.87 8.24
N VAL A 84 4.63 -1.39 8.66
CA VAL A 84 3.31 -0.89 8.23
C VAL A 84 2.82 0.27 9.11
N ASP A 85 3.32 0.37 10.35
CA ASP A 85 2.92 1.42 11.27
C ASP A 85 3.47 2.77 10.78
N GLY A 86 2.58 3.57 10.16
CA GLY A 86 2.89 4.91 9.66
C GLY A 86 3.10 5.01 8.16
N ASN A 87 3.13 3.90 7.41
CA ASN A 87 3.26 3.93 5.94
C ASN A 87 2.08 3.33 5.18
N TRP A 88 0.88 3.52 5.73
CA TRP A 88 -0.40 3.07 5.17
C TRP A 88 -0.65 3.57 3.76
N LYS A 89 -0.21 4.79 3.44
CA LYS A 89 -0.35 5.38 2.10
C LYS A 89 0.46 4.60 1.05
N ALA A 90 1.71 4.21 1.35
CA ALA A 90 2.51 3.43 0.42
C ALA A 90 1.93 2.04 0.21
N LEU A 91 1.44 1.41 1.27
CA LEU A 91 0.74 0.14 1.19
C LEU A 91 -0.56 0.27 0.39
N GLY A 92 -1.33 1.33 0.61
CA GLY A 92 -2.51 1.66 -0.18
C GLY A 92 -2.18 1.78 -1.67
N LYS A 93 -1.09 2.49 -1.99
CA LYS A 93 -0.57 2.58 -3.37
C LYS A 93 -0.21 1.20 -3.95
N LEU A 94 0.47 0.33 -3.18
CA LEU A 94 0.76 -1.04 -3.61
C LEU A 94 -0.52 -1.82 -3.97
N LEU A 95 -1.58 -1.66 -3.19
CA LEU A 95 -2.84 -2.36 -3.41
C LEU A 95 -3.58 -1.90 -4.67
N ILE A 96 -3.41 -0.64 -5.10
CA ILE A 96 -4.26 -0.02 -6.13
C ILE A 96 -3.51 0.53 -7.33
N TYR A 97 -2.19 0.54 -7.37
CA TYR A 97 -1.44 1.19 -8.43
C TYR A 97 -0.41 0.25 -9.03
N CYS A 98 -0.43 0.11 -10.35
CA CYS A 98 0.66 -0.47 -11.12
C CYS A 98 1.59 0.67 -11.54
N ASN A 99 2.90 0.55 -11.28
CA ASN A 99 3.86 1.57 -11.69
C ASN A 99 4.23 1.48 -13.18
N GLY A 100 3.87 0.40 -13.87
CA GLY A 100 4.32 0.15 -15.24
C GLY A 100 5.85 0.02 -15.33
N CYS A 101 6.41 0.46 -16.46
CA CYS A 101 7.84 0.43 -16.76
C CYS A 101 8.25 1.60 -17.66
N THR A 102 9.43 2.15 -17.42
CA THR A 102 10.05 3.18 -18.26
C THR A 102 11.13 2.57 -19.12
N LYS A 103 11.32 3.08 -20.34
CA LYS A 103 12.38 2.63 -21.26
C LYS A 103 13.75 2.65 -20.57
N GLY A 104 14.59 1.65 -20.83
CA GLY A 104 15.90 1.48 -20.17
C GLY A 104 15.84 0.89 -18.76
N GLY A 105 14.67 0.41 -18.32
CA GLY A 105 14.50 -0.35 -17.07
C GLY A 105 14.80 -1.85 -17.24
N LEU A 106 14.18 -2.69 -16.40
CA LEU A 106 14.33 -4.15 -16.44
C LEU A 106 13.92 -4.77 -17.80
N PHE A 107 13.06 -4.08 -18.54
CA PHE A 107 12.59 -4.41 -19.88
C PHE A 107 13.10 -3.32 -20.83
N ASN A 108 14.26 -3.54 -21.43
CA ASN A 108 15.12 -2.51 -22.01
C ASN A 108 14.41 -1.55 -22.98
N ASN A 109 13.41 -2.02 -23.74
CA ASN A 109 12.81 -1.23 -24.83
C ASN A 109 11.34 -0.87 -24.66
N ILE A 110 10.67 -1.34 -23.61
CA ILE A 110 9.22 -1.19 -23.47
C ILE A 110 8.84 -0.07 -22.50
N HIS A 111 7.86 0.75 -22.92
CA HIS A 111 7.22 1.73 -22.06
C HIS A 111 5.80 1.29 -21.70
N VAL A 112 5.57 1.09 -20.41
CA VAL A 112 4.26 0.78 -19.85
C VAL A 112 3.84 1.92 -18.94
N PRO A 113 2.77 2.66 -19.24
CA PRO A 113 2.27 3.68 -18.32
C PRO A 113 1.71 3.02 -17.05
N GLY A 114 2.00 3.65 -15.91
CA GLY A 114 1.39 3.26 -14.64
C GLY A 114 -0.10 3.60 -14.60
N HIS A 115 -0.90 2.77 -13.91
CA HIS A 115 -2.35 2.93 -13.85
C HIS A 115 -2.95 2.46 -12.52
N VAL A 116 -4.19 2.86 -12.27
CA VAL A 116 -4.96 2.43 -11.09
C VAL A 116 -5.62 1.08 -11.38
N VAL A 117 -5.34 0.10 -10.53
CA VAL A 117 -5.97 -1.23 -10.54
C VAL A 117 -7.11 -1.25 -9.52
N PHE A 118 -8.35 -1.24 -10.02
CA PHE A 118 -9.55 -1.14 -9.19
C PHE A 118 -9.90 -2.39 -8.40
N LYS A 119 -9.41 -3.57 -8.79
CA LYS A 119 -9.58 -4.84 -8.09
C LYS A 119 -8.25 -5.56 -8.08
N SER A 120 -7.69 -5.75 -6.88
CA SER A 120 -6.45 -6.47 -6.69
C SER A 120 -6.60 -7.36 -5.48
N ARG A 121 -6.32 -8.66 -5.64
CA ARG A 121 -6.27 -9.63 -4.57
C ARG A 121 -4.84 -10.05 -4.37
N PHE A 122 -4.35 -10.00 -3.13
CA PHE A 122 -3.03 -10.47 -2.77
C PHE A 122 -3.11 -11.89 -2.21
N SER A 123 -2.41 -12.82 -2.83
CA SER A 123 -2.40 -14.23 -2.49
C SER A 123 -1.04 -14.65 -1.94
N ARG A 124 -1.06 -15.21 -0.72
CA ARG A 124 0.11 -15.86 -0.13
C ARG A 124 0.48 -17.15 -0.85
N THR A 125 -0.52 -17.89 -1.33
CA THR A 125 -0.30 -19.15 -2.05
C THR A 125 0.37 -18.90 -3.39
N ALA A 126 -0.11 -17.90 -4.15
CA ALA A 126 0.56 -17.47 -5.38
C ALA A 126 1.97 -16.98 -5.07
N GLY A 127 2.14 -16.13 -4.05
CA GLY A 127 3.47 -15.68 -3.63
C GLY A 127 4.44 -16.84 -3.34
N LYS A 128 3.98 -17.93 -2.72
CA LYS A 128 4.81 -19.13 -2.45
C LYS A 128 5.32 -19.81 -3.73
N SER A 129 4.59 -19.75 -4.84
CA SER A 129 5.05 -20.34 -6.12
C SER A 129 6.14 -19.51 -6.80
N PHE A 130 6.21 -18.20 -6.52
CA PHE A 130 7.29 -17.33 -7.00
C PHE A 130 8.61 -17.50 -6.22
N LEU A 131 8.57 -18.18 -5.06
CA LEU A 131 9.75 -18.34 -4.21
C LEU A 131 10.57 -19.58 -4.63
N PRO A 132 11.90 -19.44 -4.78
CA PRO A 132 12.79 -20.59 -4.93
C PRO A 132 12.63 -21.57 -3.76
N LEU A 133 12.90 -22.86 -4.01
CA LEU A 133 12.73 -23.94 -3.02
C LEU A 133 13.35 -23.60 -1.65
N GLN A 134 14.59 -23.11 -1.63
CA GLN A 134 15.31 -22.73 -0.41
C GLN A 134 14.69 -21.55 0.37
N CYS A 135 13.81 -20.78 -0.27
CA CYS A 135 13.14 -19.61 0.28
C CYS A 135 11.64 -19.85 0.57
N ARG A 136 11.10 -21.06 0.38
CA ARG A 136 9.65 -21.35 0.53
C ARG A 136 9.07 -21.12 1.93
N ASN A 137 9.92 -20.93 2.94
CA ASN A 137 9.52 -20.59 4.30
C ASN A 137 9.30 -19.08 4.50
N ASP A 138 9.80 -18.25 3.57
CA ASP A 138 9.47 -16.83 3.58
C ASP A 138 8.00 -16.64 3.17
N VAL A 139 7.40 -15.55 3.63
CA VAL A 139 6.01 -15.21 3.30
C VAL A 139 6.02 -14.04 2.33
N LEU A 140 5.60 -14.32 1.09
CA LEU A 140 5.38 -13.34 0.05
C LEU A 140 3.89 -13.32 -0.28
N TYR A 141 3.30 -12.13 -0.29
CA TYR A 141 1.97 -11.88 -0.85
C TYR A 141 2.15 -11.24 -2.22
N VAL A 142 1.47 -11.78 -3.24
CA VAL A 142 1.55 -11.28 -4.62
C VAL A 142 0.14 -11.04 -5.16
N SER A 143 -0.07 -9.95 -5.90
CA SER A 143 -1.32 -9.63 -6.55
C SER A 143 -1.59 -10.53 -7.77
N ASP A 144 -2.84 -10.62 -8.21
CA ASP A 144 -3.11 -10.94 -9.61
C ASP A 144 -2.38 -9.94 -10.53
N PRO A 145 -1.86 -10.36 -11.69
CA PRO A 145 -1.18 -9.44 -12.60
C PRO A 145 -2.20 -8.50 -13.24
N CYS A 146 -1.79 -7.25 -13.51
CA CYS A 146 -2.47 -6.46 -14.53
C CYS A 146 -1.87 -6.81 -15.89
N GLU A 147 -2.74 -7.08 -16.86
CA GLU A 147 -2.37 -7.39 -18.23
C GLU A 147 -2.20 -6.09 -19.02
N HIS A 148 -1.10 -6.00 -19.74
CA HIS A 148 -0.78 -4.91 -20.64
C HIS A 148 -0.63 -5.50 -22.03
N LEU A 149 -1.70 -5.36 -22.81
CA LEU A 149 -1.79 -5.89 -24.16
C LEU A 149 -1.03 -5.01 -25.16
N ASP A 150 -0.62 -5.61 -26.27
CA ASP A 150 -0.14 -4.93 -27.48
C ASP A 150 1.08 -4.02 -27.29
N GLN A 151 2.11 -4.50 -26.58
CA GLN A 151 3.32 -3.72 -26.30
C GLN A 151 4.45 -3.86 -27.34
N GLY A 152 4.12 -4.31 -28.54
CA GLY A 152 5.07 -4.54 -29.63
C GLY A 152 5.61 -5.96 -29.65
N GLU A 153 6.88 -6.15 -29.99
CA GLU A 153 7.48 -7.48 -30.27
C GLU A 153 7.61 -8.39 -29.04
N GLU A 154 7.60 -7.87 -27.80
CA GLU A 154 7.72 -8.70 -26.58
C GLU A 154 6.38 -9.33 -26.14
N GLY A 155 5.28 -9.04 -26.85
CA GLY A 155 3.95 -9.60 -26.55
C GLY A 155 3.28 -9.01 -25.31
N ASP A 156 2.30 -9.74 -24.78
CA ASP A 156 1.52 -9.31 -23.61
C ASP A 156 2.34 -9.42 -22.31
N LEU A 157 2.35 -8.34 -21.53
CA LEU A 157 3.08 -8.27 -20.26
C LEU A 157 2.14 -8.27 -19.06
N GLY A 158 2.48 -9.10 -18.06
CA GLY A 158 1.80 -9.15 -16.77
C GLY A 158 2.65 -8.53 -15.66
N PHE A 159 2.14 -7.47 -15.01
CA PHE A 159 2.83 -6.87 -13.85
C PHE A 159 2.23 -7.36 -12.54
N PHE A 160 3.05 -8.08 -11.78
CA PHE A 160 2.74 -8.49 -10.41
C PHE A 160 3.18 -7.41 -9.41
N ARG A 161 2.41 -7.26 -8.34
CA ARG A 161 2.80 -6.44 -7.18
C ARG A 161 2.91 -7.34 -5.98
N GLY A 162 3.89 -7.12 -5.12
CA GLY A 162 4.09 -8.01 -3.98
C GLY A 162 4.68 -7.33 -2.76
N ILE A 163 4.48 -7.98 -1.62
CA ILE A 163 5.05 -7.58 -0.33
C ILE A 163 5.48 -8.81 0.45
N PHE A 164 6.70 -8.74 0.98
CA PHE A 164 7.23 -9.75 1.89
C PHE A 164 6.84 -9.44 3.32
N LYS A 165 6.47 -10.48 4.08
CA LYS A 165 6.52 -10.43 5.54
C LYS A 165 7.99 -10.45 5.97
N SER A 166 8.41 -9.47 6.77
CA SER A 166 9.74 -9.40 7.38
C SER A 166 10.90 -9.60 6.38
N PHE A 167 10.87 -8.88 5.24
CA PHE A 167 11.90 -8.99 4.20
C PHE A 167 13.33 -8.88 4.75
N ALA A 168 13.55 -8.01 5.74
CA ALA A 168 14.85 -7.75 6.34
C ALA A 168 15.54 -9.00 6.92
N THR A 169 14.76 -10.00 7.35
CA THR A 169 15.23 -11.28 7.91
C THR A 169 14.92 -12.48 6.99
N SER A 170 14.44 -12.22 5.77
CA SER A 170 14.04 -13.28 4.82
C SER A 170 15.23 -14.03 4.22
N ARG A 171 15.02 -15.30 3.86
CA ARG A 171 15.99 -16.09 3.10
C ARG A 171 16.20 -15.54 1.69
N VAL A 172 15.15 -14.95 1.08
CA VAL A 172 15.26 -14.25 -0.22
C VAL A 172 16.29 -13.14 -0.13
N LYS A 173 16.23 -12.26 0.87
CA LYS A 173 17.22 -11.17 1.02
C LYS A 173 18.63 -11.73 1.13
N ARG A 174 18.84 -12.75 1.96
CA ARG A 174 20.16 -13.40 2.12
C ARG A 174 20.66 -13.98 0.79
N MET A 175 19.81 -14.72 0.08
CA MET A 175 20.12 -15.29 -1.23
C MET A 175 20.48 -14.21 -2.27
N LEU A 176 19.76 -13.09 -2.29
CA LEU A 176 20.05 -11.97 -3.21
C LEU A 176 21.42 -11.34 -2.93
N ILE A 177 21.79 -11.17 -1.66
CA ILE A 177 23.10 -10.67 -1.26
C ILE A 177 24.21 -11.65 -1.69
N GLU A 178 24.03 -12.94 -1.43
CA GLU A 178 24.99 -13.99 -1.82
C GLU A 178 25.15 -14.13 -3.34
N LYS A 179 24.08 -13.95 -4.13
CA LYS A 179 24.17 -13.95 -5.60
C LYS A 179 24.94 -12.73 -6.10
N ARG A 180 24.69 -11.54 -5.53
CA ARG A 180 25.41 -10.33 -5.92
C ARG A 180 26.91 -10.43 -5.60
N ALA A 181 27.27 -11.02 -4.47
CA ALA A 181 28.65 -11.26 -4.09
C ALA A 181 29.40 -12.27 -4.99
N ARG A 182 28.68 -13.12 -5.74
CA ARG A 182 29.26 -14.08 -6.71
C ARG A 182 29.42 -13.51 -8.12
N ASN A 183 28.78 -12.38 -8.40
CA ASN A 183 28.81 -11.69 -9.69
C ASN A 183 29.71 -10.44 -9.66
N ILE A 184 30.52 -10.30 -8.61
CA ILE A 184 31.63 -9.35 -8.46
C ILE A 184 32.89 -10.21 -8.44
#